data_AF-A0AAU8CZ39-F1
#
_entry.id   AF-A0AAU8CZ39-F1
#
_cell.length_a   1.000
_cell.length_b   1.000
_cell.length_c   1.000
_cell.angle_alpha   90.00
_cell.angle_beta   90.00
_cell.angle_gamma   90.00
#
_symmetry.space_group_name_H-M   'P 1'
#
loop_
_entity.id
_entity.type
_entity.pdbx_description
1 polymer ?
#
loop_
_entity_poly.entity_id
_entity_poly.type
_entity_poly.pdbx_seq_one_letter_code
_entity_poly.pdbx_strand_id
1 'polypeptide(L)'
;MSKSTAGSHNHFILSKRCAVYTYDRRGRGESGDTQPYAVDREVEDLEALIDVAGGSAMVYGMSSGCALAIKAAARGLPITKLALYEPPFDAPLTAGPLSDHAKNP
;
A
#
# COMPACT_ATOMS: atom_id res chain seq x y z
N MET A 1 14.00 8.34 -8.92
CA MET A 1 13.76 7.15 -8.07
C MET A 1 15.04 6.80 -7.32
N SER A 2 15.11 7.17 -6.04
CA SER A 2 16.29 6.92 -5.20
C SER A 2 16.07 5.68 -4.35
N LYS A 3 17.07 4.80 -4.24
CA LYS A 3 17.18 3.88 -3.10
C LYS A 3 17.41 4.76 -1.88
N SER A 4 16.35 5.25 -1.25
CA SER A 4 16.50 6.11 -0.09
C SER A 4 17.19 5.34 1.03
N THR A 5 18.41 5.75 1.36
CA THR A 5 19.21 5.24 2.48
C THR A 5 18.97 6.04 3.77
N ALA A 6 18.04 6.99 3.80
CA ALA A 6 17.81 7.80 5.00
C ALA A 6 16.36 8.28 5.12
N GLY A 7 15.73 8.00 6.27
CA GLY A 7 14.62 8.86 6.73
C GLY A 7 13.63 8.30 7.73
N SER A 8 13.44 6.98 7.84
CA SER A 8 12.43 6.43 8.77
C SER A 8 12.96 5.25 9.60
N HIS A 9 12.59 5.20 10.88
CA HIS A 9 12.97 4.12 11.80
C HIS A 9 12.64 2.73 11.24
N ASN A 10 11.48 2.61 10.55
CA ASN A 10 11.03 1.37 9.92
C ASN A 10 11.99 0.91 8.83
N HIS A 11 12.54 1.82 8.02
CA HIS A 11 13.51 1.49 6.98
C HIS A 11 14.76 0.83 7.58
N PHE A 12 15.32 1.40 8.65
CA PHE A 12 16.55 0.89 9.27
C PHE A 12 16.39 -0.51 9.90
N ILE A 13 15.23 -0.82 10.47
CA ILE A 13 14.99 -2.13 11.10
C ILE A 13 14.69 -3.19 10.04
N LEU A 14 13.85 -2.87 9.05
CA LEU A 14 13.45 -3.81 8.01
C LEU A 14 14.57 -4.10 7.01
N SER A 15 15.43 -3.11 6.73
CA SER A 15 16.56 -3.28 5.79
C SER A 15 17.56 -4.37 6.20
N LYS A 16 17.54 -4.79 7.47
CA LYS A 16 18.33 -5.92 7.97
C LYS A 16 17.84 -7.29 7.50
N ARG A 17 16.59 -7.38 7.00
CA ARG A 17 15.94 -8.67 6.65
C ARG A 17 15.39 -8.70 5.23
N CYS A 18 15.09 -7.55 4.64
CA CYS A 18 14.60 -7.45 3.27
C CYS A 18 15.08 -6.16 2.59
N ALA A 19 15.06 -6.14 1.25
CA ALA A 19 15.21 -4.89 0.52
C ALA A 19 13.98 -4.01 0.80
N VAL A 20 14.22 -2.76 1.19
CA VAL A 20 13.17 -1.79 1.51
C VAL A 20 13.20 -0.66 0.50
N TYR A 21 12.06 -0.44 -0.14
CA TYR A 21 11.85 0.66 -1.07
C TYR A 21 10.89 1.66 -0.44
N THR A 22 11.29 2.92 -0.41
CA THR A 22 10.42 4.05 -0.10
C THR A 22 10.45 5.00 -1.28
N TYR A 23 9.32 5.60 -1.60
CA TYR A 23 9.19 6.48 -2.75
C TYR A 23 8.32 7.68 -2.41
N ASP A 24 8.59 8.79 -3.07
CA ASP A 24 7.66 9.90 -3.08
C ASP A 24 6.54 9.57 -4.06
N ARG A 25 5.28 9.64 -3.61
CA ARG A 25 4.13 9.51 -4.50
C ARG A 25 4.13 10.65 -5.52
N ARG A 26 3.50 10.44 -6.69
CA ARG A 26 3.33 11.47 -7.72
C ARG A 26 2.90 12.83 -7.12
N GLY A 27 3.54 13.89 -7.61
CA GLY A 27 3.29 15.26 -7.14
C GLY A 27 3.81 15.57 -5.73
N ARG A 28 4.70 14.73 -5.18
CA ARG A 28 5.36 14.98 -3.89
C ARG A 28 6.86 14.77 -4.00
N GLY A 29 7.61 15.46 -3.13
CA GLY A 29 9.07 15.31 -3.04
C GLY A 29 9.74 15.43 -4.40
N GLU A 30 10.52 14.42 -4.76
CA GLU A 30 11.24 14.36 -6.04
C GLU A 30 10.45 13.67 -7.17
N SER A 31 9.19 13.28 -6.91
CA SER A 31 8.32 12.68 -7.91
C SER A 31 7.48 13.73 -8.60
N GLY A 32 7.60 13.79 -9.93
CA GLY A 32 6.75 14.63 -10.77
C GLY A 32 5.27 14.20 -10.74
N ASP A 33 4.44 14.95 -11.44
CA ASP A 33 3.03 14.60 -11.65
C ASP A 33 2.61 14.93 -13.08
N THR A 34 1.62 14.19 -13.60
CA THR A 34 1.00 14.46 -14.90
C THR A 34 -0.49 14.59 -14.69
N GLN A 35 -1.03 15.76 -15.05
CA GLN A 35 -2.44 16.05 -14.92
C GLN A 35 -3.27 15.45 -16.08
N PRO A 36 -4.55 15.09 -15.85
CA PRO A 36 -5.28 15.21 -14.59
C PRO A 36 -4.91 14.09 -13.59
N TYR A 37 -4.95 14.44 -12.29
CA TYR A 37 -4.79 13.45 -11.23
C TYR A 37 -5.85 12.33 -11.32
N ALA A 38 -5.41 11.09 -11.17
CA ALA A 38 -6.29 9.94 -11.03
C ALA A 38 -5.67 8.89 -10.10
N VAL A 39 -6.45 8.35 -9.17
CA VAL A 39 -6.01 7.33 -8.20
C VAL A 39 -5.46 6.09 -8.89
N ASP A 40 -5.99 5.73 -10.06
CA ASP A 40 -5.48 4.59 -10.84
C ASP A 40 -4.02 4.77 -11.26
N ARG A 41 -3.62 6.01 -11.54
CA ARG A 41 -2.23 6.33 -11.86
C ARG A 41 -1.31 6.14 -10.66
N GLU A 42 -1.80 6.30 -9.43
CA GLU A 42 -1.00 5.95 -8.24
C GLU A 42 -0.83 4.45 -8.07
N VAL A 43 -1.80 3.65 -8.54
CA VAL A 43 -1.65 2.19 -8.55
C VAL A 43 -0.59 1.77 -9.56
N GLU A 44 -0.53 2.42 -10.72
CA GLU A 44 0.54 2.19 -11.71
C GLU A 44 1.92 2.59 -11.18
N ASP A 45 2.04 3.66 -10.40
CA ASP A 45 3.31 3.99 -9.74
C ASP A 45 3.76 2.86 -8.81
N LEU A 46 2.82 2.26 -8.08
CA LEU A 46 3.11 1.15 -7.18
C LEU A 46 3.45 -0.13 -7.95
N GLU A 47 2.77 -0.40 -9.08
CA GLU A 47 3.11 -1.50 -10.00
C GLU A 47 4.55 -1.37 -10.51
N ALA A 48 4.92 -0.18 -11.02
CA ALA A 48 6.27 0.08 -11.50
C ALA A 48 7.33 -0.10 -10.38
N LEU A 49 6.98 0.20 -9.13
CA LEU A 49 7.88 -0.07 -8.00
C LEU A 49 7.98 -1.54 -7.64
N ILE A 50 6.90 -2.30 -7.79
CA ILE A 50 6.92 -3.75 -7.59
C ILE A 50 7.81 -4.41 -8.67
N ASP A 51 7.76 -3.92 -9.91
CA ASP A 51 8.66 -4.36 -10.98
C ASP A 51 10.13 -4.09 -10.62
N VAL A 52 10.44 -2.88 -10.13
CA VAL A 52 11.78 -2.52 -9.64
C VAL A 52 12.21 -3.39 -8.45
N ALA A 53 11.27 -3.84 -7.63
CA ALA A 53 11.51 -4.74 -6.50
C ALA A 53 11.70 -6.22 -6.91
N GLY A 54 11.56 -6.54 -8.21
CA GLY A 54 11.76 -7.89 -8.75
C GLY A 54 10.47 -8.60 -9.16
N GLY A 55 9.39 -7.86 -9.42
CA GLY A 55 8.12 -8.39 -9.96
C GLY A 55 7.13 -8.90 -8.92
N SER A 56 7.48 -8.90 -7.64
CA SER A 56 6.54 -9.09 -6.53
C SER A 56 7.08 -8.46 -5.26
N ALA A 57 6.20 -8.01 -4.36
CA ALA A 57 6.65 -7.36 -3.12
C ALA A 57 5.71 -7.58 -1.95
N MET A 58 6.22 -7.36 -0.73
CA MET A 58 5.39 -7.10 0.44
C MET A 58 5.12 -5.59 0.48
N VAL A 59 3.87 -5.19 0.70
CA VAL A 59 3.48 -3.78 0.72
C VAL A 59 3.06 -3.36 2.12
N TYR A 60 3.60 -2.23 2.57
CA TYR A 60 3.25 -1.59 3.83
C TYR A 60 2.64 -0.21 3.55
N GLY A 61 1.37 -0.02 3.91
CA GLY A 61 0.65 1.24 3.79
C GLY A 61 0.50 1.95 5.15
N MET A 62 0.62 3.28 5.15
CA MET A 62 0.37 4.12 6.32
C MET A 62 -0.69 5.18 5.99
N SER A 63 -1.66 5.39 6.88
CA SER A 63 -2.72 6.40 6.72
C SER A 63 -3.37 6.29 5.32
N SER A 64 -3.46 7.38 4.55
CA SER A 64 -4.00 7.36 3.17
C SER A 64 -3.31 6.35 2.23
N GLY A 65 -2.05 5.98 2.50
CA GLY A 65 -1.33 4.94 1.76
C GLY A 65 -1.96 3.55 1.94
N CYS A 66 -2.74 3.32 3.00
CA CYS A 66 -3.50 2.08 3.18
C CYS A 66 -4.57 1.90 2.10
N ALA A 67 -5.30 2.97 1.76
CA ALA A 67 -6.32 2.93 0.71
C ALA A 67 -5.72 2.62 -0.66
N LEU A 68 -4.58 3.22 -0.98
CA LEU A 68 -3.83 2.91 -2.20
C LEU A 68 -3.40 1.44 -2.23
N ALA A 69 -2.81 0.94 -1.14
CA ALA A 69 -2.30 -0.42 -1.07
C ALA A 69 -3.42 -1.48 -1.18
N ILE A 70 -4.58 -1.22 -0.57
CA ILE A 70 -5.79 -2.07 -0.76
C ILE A 70 -6.25 -2.04 -2.21
N LYS A 71 -6.34 -0.86 -2.83
CA LYS A 71 -6.78 -0.74 -4.23
C LYS A 71 -5.86 -1.49 -5.18
N ALA A 72 -4.55 -1.43 -4.95
CA ALA A 72 -3.55 -2.16 -5.70
C ALA A 72 -3.70 -3.68 -5.54
N ALA A 73 -3.89 -4.16 -4.30
CA ALA A 73 -4.15 -5.58 -4.05
C ALA A 73 -5.46 -6.05 -4.71
N ALA A 74 -6.53 -5.25 -4.62
CA ALA A 74 -7.82 -5.54 -5.25
C ALA A 74 -7.75 -5.55 -6.79
N ARG A 75 -6.82 -4.79 -7.39
CA ARG A 75 -6.50 -4.84 -8.83
C ARG A 75 -5.67 -6.06 -9.24
N GLY A 76 -5.22 -6.87 -8.29
CA GLY A 76 -4.46 -8.09 -8.57
C GLY A 76 -2.97 -7.86 -8.80
N LEU A 77 -2.41 -6.74 -8.36
CA LEU A 77 -0.95 -6.57 -8.39
C LEU A 77 -0.26 -7.69 -7.58
N PRO A 78 0.98 -8.10 -7.94
CA PRO A 78 1.69 -9.21 -7.31
C PRO A 78 2.23 -8.86 -5.90
N ILE A 79 1.30 -8.54 -5.00
CA ILE A 79 1.54 -8.24 -3.58
C ILE A 79 1.44 -9.54 -2.79
N THR A 80 2.58 -9.97 -2.25
CA THR A 80 2.69 -11.25 -1.52
C THR A 80 2.19 -11.17 -0.08
N LYS A 81 2.30 -9.99 0.54
CA LYS A 81 1.77 -9.67 1.88
C LYS A 81 1.41 -8.19 1.94
N LEU A 82 0.34 -7.88 2.68
CA LEU A 82 -0.11 -6.51 2.90
C LEU A 82 -0.19 -6.20 4.39
N ALA A 83 0.48 -5.13 4.82
CA ALA A 83 0.41 -4.61 6.18
C ALA A 83 -0.07 -3.16 6.16
N LEU A 84 -1.01 -2.81 7.03
CA LEU A 84 -1.68 -1.51 7.04
C LEU A 84 -1.57 -0.89 8.43
N TYR A 85 -1.18 0.37 8.49
CA TYR A 85 -1.08 1.13 9.74
C TYR A 85 -2.00 2.34 9.70
N GLU A 86 -2.89 2.43 10.68
CA GLU A 86 -3.91 3.49 10.82
C GLU A 86 -4.68 3.77 9.51
N PRO A 87 -5.32 2.75 8.90
CA PRO A 87 -6.10 2.98 7.70
C PRO A 87 -7.27 3.95 8.00
N PRO A 88 -7.44 5.03 7.20
CA PRO A 88 -8.44 6.07 7.46
C PRO A 88 -9.80 5.64 6.90
N PHE A 89 -10.27 4.45 7.27
CA PHE A 89 -11.61 4.00 6.96
C PHE A 89 -12.48 4.14 8.19
N ASP A 90 -13.70 4.62 7.98
CA ASP A 90 -14.74 4.50 8.99
C ASP A 90 -15.11 3.02 9.10
N ALA A 91 -14.63 2.35 10.15
CA ALA A 91 -15.23 1.10 10.55
C ALA A 91 -16.64 1.45 11.05
N PRO A 92 -17.73 0.87 10.50
CA PRO A 92 -19.01 1.00 11.19
C PRO A 92 -18.80 0.45 12.61
N LEU A 93 -19.10 1.26 13.63
CA LEU A 93 -19.00 0.89 15.05
C LEU A 93 -19.94 -0.27 15.46
N THR A 94 -20.58 -0.92 14.48
CA THR A 94 -21.51 -2.03 14.65
C THR A 94 -21.27 -3.08 13.56
N ALA A 95 -20.16 -3.80 13.65
CA ALA A 95 -20.22 -5.21 13.27
C ALA A 95 -21.12 -5.89 14.31
N GLY A 96 -22.43 -5.83 14.11
CA GLY A 96 -23.35 -6.75 14.78
C GLY A 96 -22.84 -8.17 14.55
N PRO A 97 -23.09 -9.11 15.47
CA PRO A 97 -22.57 -10.47 15.34
C PRO A 97 -22.93 -10.99 13.95
N LEU A 98 -21.94 -11.57 13.25
CA LEU A 98 -22.16 -12.30 12.00
C LEU A 98 -23.36 -13.21 12.25
N SER A 99 -24.53 -12.83 11.71
CA SER A 99 -25.72 -13.62 11.90
C SER A 99 -25.47 -14.93 11.18
N ASP A 100 -25.39 -15.99 11.99
CA ASP A 100 -25.25 -17.36 11.58
C ASP A 100 -26.32 -17.66 10.52
N HIS A 101 -25.92 -17.71 9.24
CA HIS A 101 -26.75 -18.21 8.17
C HIS A 101 -26.86 -19.75 8.20
N ALA A 102 -26.74 -20.37 9.37
CA ALA A 102 -27.14 -21.74 9.63
C ALA A 102 -28.18 -21.80 10.77
N LYS A 103 -29.46 -21.64 10.41
CA LYS A 103 -30.49 -22.68 10.56
C LYS A 103 -31.87 -22.16 10.16
N ASN A 104 -32.41 -22.81 9.14
CA ASN A 104 -33.82 -22.78 8.74
C ASN A 104 -34.72 -23.30 9.89
N PRO A 105 -36.00 -22.93 9.89
CA PRO A 105 -37.02 -23.95 9.67
C PRO A 105 -37.65 -23.87 8.28
#